data_AF-A0A540VH26-F1
#
_entry.id   AF-A0A540VH26-F1
#
_cell.length_a   1.000
_cell.length_b   1.000
_cell.length_c   1.000
_cell.angle_alpha   90.00
_cell.angle_beta   90.00
_cell.angle_gamma   90.00
#
_symmetry.space_group_name_H-M   'P 1'
#
loop_
_entity.id
_entity.type
_entity.pdbx_description
1 polymer ?
#
loop_
_entity_poly.entity_id
_entity_poly.type
_entity_poly.pdbx_seq_one_letter_code
_entity_poly.pdbx_strand_id
1 'polypeptide(L)'
;MVADGWTESQKRAYVIADNKLALNADWDNELLRLEIHALDESDFDIVSLGFDGEELSALEFDSDAALDNMPELPDGDKEPFQQMTFTLHDEQADQVRGALDIAKEMGDFDSPNENSNGNALARICETFLTAHGDS
;
A
#
# COMPACT_ATOMS: atom_id res chain seq x y z
N MET A 1 37.00 -3.02 -1.03
CA MET A 1 38.15 -2.09 -1.14
C MET A 1 39.21 -2.57 -0.16
N VAL A 2 40.42 -2.91 -0.61
CA VAL A 2 41.48 -3.42 0.29
C VAL A 2 42.48 -2.30 0.54
N ALA A 3 42.66 -1.91 1.81
CA ALA A 3 43.61 -0.87 2.20
C ALA A 3 45.04 -1.44 2.25
N ASP A 4 45.79 -1.26 1.17
CA ASP A 4 47.21 -1.63 1.09
C ASP A 4 48.08 -0.53 1.73
N GLY A 5 49.10 -0.91 2.50
CA GLY A 5 50.05 0.02 3.14
C GLY A 5 49.66 0.61 4.51
N TRP A 6 48.55 0.18 5.13
CA TRP A 6 48.17 0.65 6.46
C TRP A 6 48.91 -0.10 7.58
N THR A 7 49.38 0.66 8.57
CA THR A 7 49.90 0.11 9.83
C THR A 7 48.79 -0.62 10.58
N GLU A 8 49.14 -1.59 11.43
CA GLU A 8 48.16 -2.32 12.24
C GLU A 8 47.30 -1.38 13.10
N SER A 9 47.86 -0.27 13.56
CA SER A 9 47.14 0.78 14.28
C SER A 9 46.10 1.50 13.40
N GLN A 10 46.41 1.76 12.12
CA GLN A 10 45.46 2.39 11.19
C GLN A 10 44.31 1.47 10.82
N LYS A 11 44.58 0.18 10.61
CA LYS A 11 43.53 -0.83 10.39
C LYS A 11 42.59 -0.90 11.59
N ARG A 12 43.15 -0.98 12.82
CA ARG A 12 42.36 -0.98 14.06
C ARG A 12 41.55 0.30 14.23
N ALA A 13 42.13 1.46 13.93
CA ALA A 13 41.43 2.74 14.00
C ALA A 13 40.26 2.80 13.02
N TYR A 14 40.42 2.27 11.80
CA TYR A 14 39.37 2.24 10.80
C TYR A 14 38.21 1.32 11.19
N VAL A 15 38.47 0.12 11.72
CA VAL A 15 37.40 -0.77 12.21
C VAL A 15 36.58 -0.09 13.31
N ILE A 16 37.24 0.63 14.23
CA ILE A 16 36.55 1.36 15.29
C ILE A 16 35.73 2.52 14.70
N ALA A 17 36.27 3.24 13.72
CA ALA A 17 35.58 4.34 13.05
C ALA A 17 34.35 3.86 12.27
N ASP A 18 34.45 2.72 11.58
CA ASP A 18 33.35 2.11 10.82
C ASP A 18 32.21 1.66 11.74
N ASN A 19 32.54 0.96 12.85
CA ASN A 19 31.56 0.61 13.88
C ASN A 19 30.89 1.86 14.47
N LYS A 20 31.66 2.94 14.69
CA LYS A 20 31.11 4.18 15.23
C LYS A 20 30.23 4.91 14.21
N LEU A 21 30.54 4.80 12.91
CA LEU A 21 29.74 5.34 11.83
C LEU A 21 28.40 4.60 11.75
N ALA A 22 28.41 3.27 11.82
CA ALA A 22 27.19 2.46 11.85
C ALA A 22 26.29 2.80 13.05
N LEU A 23 26.88 3.02 14.24
CA LEU A 23 26.13 3.44 15.43
C LEU A 23 25.57 4.88 15.36
N ASN A 24 26.03 5.69 14.42
CA ASN A 24 25.57 7.06 14.21
C ASN A 24 24.76 7.20 12.90
N ALA A 25 24.59 6.12 12.15
CA ALA A 25 23.82 6.13 10.93
C ALA A 25 22.34 5.99 11.30
N ASP A 26 21.53 6.94 10.85
CA ASP A 26 20.08 6.82 10.89
C ASP A 26 19.61 6.10 9.62
N TRP A 27 18.54 5.33 9.78
CA TRP A 27 17.84 4.75 8.64
C TRP A 27 16.97 5.79 7.97
N ASP A 28 16.91 5.74 6.63
CA ASP A 28 15.78 6.30 5.91
C ASP A 28 14.59 5.38 6.15
N ASN A 29 13.76 5.73 7.13
CA ASN A 29 12.64 4.89 7.54
C ASN A 29 11.62 4.71 6.40
N GLU A 30 11.46 5.68 5.50
CA GLU A 30 10.52 5.54 4.38
C GLU A 30 11.00 4.47 3.40
N LEU A 31 12.29 4.52 3.03
CA LEU A 31 12.90 3.52 2.16
C LEU A 31 12.99 2.15 2.82
N LEU A 32 13.34 2.10 4.11
CA LEU A 32 13.44 0.86 4.88
C LEU A 32 12.10 0.13 4.93
N ARG A 33 10.99 0.85 5.13
CA ARG A 33 9.64 0.26 5.12
C ARG A 33 9.30 -0.38 3.78
N LEU A 34 9.59 0.31 2.66
CA LEU A 34 9.33 -0.22 1.31
C LEU A 34 10.09 -1.52 1.04
N GLU A 35 11.36 -1.59 1.44
CA GLU A 35 12.18 -2.79 1.26
C GLU A 35 11.71 -3.95 2.15
N ILE A 36 11.34 -3.68 3.41
CA ILE A 36 10.80 -4.71 4.32
C ILE A 36 9.48 -5.27 3.76
N HIS A 37 8.58 -4.42 3.25
CA HIS A 37 7.33 -4.85 2.62
C HIS A 37 7.58 -5.70 1.37
N ALA A 38 8.51 -5.29 0.51
CA ALA A 38 8.84 -6.07 -0.70
C ALA A 38 9.45 -7.45 -0.35
N LEU A 39 10.19 -7.55 0.75
CA LEU A 39 10.69 -8.82 1.27
C LEU A 39 9.55 -9.70 1.81
N ASP A 40 8.63 -9.11 2.57
CA ASP A 40 7.45 -9.81 3.10
C ASP A 40 6.57 -10.38 1.97
N GLU A 41 6.30 -9.59 0.92
CA GLU A 41 5.59 -10.04 -0.29
C GLU A 41 6.29 -11.18 -1.05
N SER A 42 7.60 -11.36 -0.83
CA SER A 42 8.42 -12.41 -1.44
C SER A 42 8.51 -13.69 -0.60
N ASP A 43 7.67 -13.82 0.43
CA ASP A 43 7.71 -14.90 1.44
C ASP A 43 9.05 -14.99 2.19
N PHE A 44 9.78 -13.88 2.34
CA PHE A 44 11.03 -13.83 3.09
C PHE A 44 10.76 -13.71 4.60
N ASP A 45 11.54 -14.41 5.43
CA ASP A 45 11.43 -14.35 6.89
C ASP A 45 12.03 -13.04 7.45
N ILE A 46 11.21 -11.99 7.54
CA ILE A 46 11.59 -10.66 8.03
C ILE A 46 12.06 -10.66 9.48
N VAL A 47 11.67 -11.66 10.29
CA VAL A 47 12.10 -11.81 11.70
C VAL A 47 13.60 -12.13 11.78
N SER A 48 14.19 -12.63 10.69
CA SER A 48 15.63 -12.92 10.60
C SER A 48 16.52 -11.70 10.38
N LEU A 49 15.94 -10.53 10.05
CA LEU A 49 16.69 -9.30 9.73
C LEU A 49 17.31 -8.63 10.97
N GLY A 50 16.95 -9.07 12.17
CA GLY A 50 17.50 -8.56 13.42
C GLY A 50 16.79 -7.32 13.98
N PHE A 51 15.65 -6.95 13.40
CA PHE A 51 14.69 -6.04 14.01
C PHE A 51 13.87 -6.80 15.06
N ASP A 52 13.58 -6.15 16.19
CA ASP A 52 12.63 -6.69 17.15
C ASP A 52 11.17 -6.51 16.68
N GLY A 53 10.22 -7.15 17.39
CA GLY A 53 8.81 -7.10 17.01
C GLY A 53 8.19 -5.69 17.10
N GLU A 54 8.69 -4.82 17.99
CA GLU A 54 8.21 -3.44 18.10
C GLU A 54 8.77 -2.60 16.94
N GLU A 55 10.03 -2.79 16.57
CA GLU A 55 10.68 -2.16 15.41
C GLU A 55 10.01 -2.58 14.10
N LEU A 56 9.73 -3.87 13.93
CA LEU A 56 9.01 -4.37 12.76
C LEU A 56 7.60 -3.79 12.69
N SER A 57 6.85 -3.76 13.80
CA SER A 57 5.51 -3.17 13.82
C SER A 57 5.52 -1.65 13.53
N ALA A 58 6.57 -0.94 13.91
CA ALA A 58 6.75 0.47 13.54
C ALA A 58 7.13 0.67 12.05
N LEU A 59 7.67 -0.38 11.42
CA LEU A 59 8.10 -0.41 10.01
C LEU A 59 7.08 -1.11 9.09
N GLU A 60 6.10 -1.81 9.65
CA GLU A 60 4.93 -2.25 8.92
C GLU A 60 4.30 -1.00 8.29
N PHE A 61 3.98 -1.10 7.00
CA PHE A 61 2.93 -0.24 6.50
C PHE A 61 1.75 -0.56 7.38
N ASP A 62 1.15 0.47 7.95
CA ASP A 62 -0.19 0.37 8.48
C ASP A 62 -1.06 0.07 7.24
N SER A 63 -1.04 -1.20 6.82
CA SER A 63 -1.98 -1.75 5.87
C SER A 63 -3.35 -1.47 6.43
N ASP A 64 -3.49 -1.43 7.76
CA ASP A 64 -4.66 -0.95 8.48
C ASP A 64 -4.81 0.58 8.48
N ALA A 65 -3.84 1.48 8.28
CA ALA A 65 -4.20 2.91 8.10
C ALA A 65 -4.91 3.15 6.76
N ALA A 66 -4.52 2.40 5.73
CA ALA A 66 -5.14 2.44 4.41
C ALA A 66 -6.36 1.49 4.30
N LEU A 67 -6.41 0.42 5.10
CA LEU A 67 -7.50 -0.58 5.12
C LEU A 67 -8.46 -0.46 6.32
N ASP A 68 -8.15 0.20 7.45
CA ASP A 68 -9.08 0.50 8.56
C ASP A 68 -10.15 1.51 8.12
N ASN A 69 -9.84 2.31 7.09
CA ASN A 69 -10.83 3.14 6.43
C ASN A 69 -11.58 2.40 5.31
N MET A 70 -11.19 1.16 4.99
CA MET A 70 -12.06 0.24 4.27
C MET A 70 -12.88 -0.55 5.29
N PRO A 71 -14.22 -0.47 5.25
CA PRO A 71 -15.02 -1.30 6.12
C PRO A 71 -14.67 -2.78 5.90
N GLU A 72 -14.37 -3.52 6.99
CA GLU A 72 -14.31 -4.99 6.94
C GLU A 72 -15.61 -5.48 6.30
N LEU A 73 -15.48 -6.09 5.12
CA LEU A 73 -16.64 -6.53 4.37
C LEU A 73 -17.09 -7.88 4.93
N PRO A 74 -18.39 -8.04 5.26
CA PRO A 74 -18.88 -9.26 5.87
C PRO A 74 -18.48 -10.50 5.05
N ASP A 75 -17.75 -11.42 5.67
CA ASP A 75 -17.49 -12.77 5.16
C ASP A 75 -18.73 -13.63 5.42
N GLY A 76 -19.72 -13.49 4.55
CA GLY A 76 -20.91 -14.32 4.49
C GLY A 76 -21.38 -14.36 3.05
N ASP A 77 -21.92 -15.50 2.60
CA ASP A 77 -22.39 -15.75 1.23
C ASP A 77 -23.01 -14.48 0.62
N LYS A 78 -22.21 -13.81 -0.23
CA LYS A 78 -22.58 -12.55 -0.86
C LYS A 78 -23.43 -12.83 -2.10
N GLU A 79 -24.33 -13.81 -2.08
CA GLU A 79 -25.31 -13.95 -3.15
C GLU A 79 -26.51 -13.04 -2.82
N PRO A 80 -26.89 -12.06 -3.68
CA PRO A 80 -26.41 -11.77 -5.05
C PRO A 80 -25.40 -10.59 -5.18
N PHE A 81 -24.72 -10.16 -4.12
CA PHE A 81 -23.85 -8.97 -4.08
C PHE A 81 -22.35 -9.28 -4.30
N GLN A 82 -21.68 -8.64 -5.26
CA GLN A 82 -20.24 -8.84 -5.45
C GLN A 82 -19.42 -7.66 -4.92
N GLN A 83 -18.30 -7.95 -4.25
CA GLN A 83 -17.33 -6.94 -3.83
C GLN A 83 -16.18 -6.85 -4.85
N MET A 84 -15.78 -5.64 -5.19
CA MET A 84 -14.61 -5.37 -6.04
C MET A 84 -13.71 -4.35 -5.35
N THR A 85 -12.41 -4.64 -5.28
CA THR A 85 -11.37 -3.77 -4.68
C THR A 85 -10.38 -3.35 -5.76
N PHE A 86 -10.02 -2.06 -5.78
CA PHE A 86 -9.08 -1.49 -6.75
C PHE A 86 -8.10 -0.56 -6.05
N THR A 87 -6.82 -0.63 -6.43
CA THR A 87 -5.79 0.33 -6.04
C THR A 87 -5.64 1.37 -7.14
N LEU A 88 -5.78 2.64 -6.78
CA LEU A 88 -5.73 3.78 -7.73
C LEU A 88 -4.64 4.76 -7.29
N HIS A 89 -4.02 5.44 -8.25
CA HIS A 89 -3.21 6.62 -7.98
C HIS A 89 -4.11 7.78 -7.51
N ASP A 90 -3.57 8.73 -6.74
CA ASP A 90 -4.34 9.85 -6.16
C ASP A 90 -5.17 10.61 -7.20
N GLU A 91 -4.56 10.94 -8.34
CA GLU A 91 -5.25 11.63 -9.44
C GLU A 91 -6.41 10.82 -10.04
N GLN A 92 -6.26 9.49 -10.11
CA GLN A 92 -7.31 8.59 -10.60
C GLN A 92 -8.45 8.49 -9.57
N ALA A 93 -8.12 8.45 -8.28
CA ALA A 93 -9.09 8.41 -7.21
C ALA A 93 -9.97 9.67 -7.21
N ASP A 94 -9.38 10.85 -7.42
CA ASP A 94 -10.14 12.11 -7.53
C ASP A 94 -11.05 12.14 -8.75
N GLN A 95 -10.56 11.66 -9.89
CA GLN A 95 -11.39 11.54 -11.09
C GLN A 95 -12.58 10.58 -10.88
N VAL A 96 -12.35 9.43 -10.25
CA VAL A 96 -13.40 8.45 -9.95
C VAL A 96 -14.42 9.01 -8.97
N ARG A 97 -13.98 9.69 -7.89
CA ARG A 97 -14.89 10.35 -6.94
C ARG A 97 -15.79 11.37 -7.63
N GLY A 98 -15.20 12.23 -8.47
CA GLY A 98 -15.97 13.22 -9.23
C GLY A 98 -17.01 12.57 -10.15
N ALA A 99 -16.65 11.49 -10.84
CA ALA A 99 -17.59 10.74 -11.68
C ALA A 99 -18.73 10.11 -10.87
N LEU A 100 -18.43 9.53 -9.70
CA LEU A 100 -19.43 8.94 -8.81
C LEU A 100 -20.43 9.98 -8.30
N ASP A 101 -19.98 11.16 -7.92
CA ASP A 101 -20.86 12.22 -7.41
C ASP A 101 -21.81 12.73 -8.51
N ILE A 102 -21.29 12.98 -9.72
CA ILE A 102 -22.12 13.31 -10.89
C ILE A 102 -23.15 12.21 -11.13
N ALA A 103 -22.72 10.94 -11.10
CA ALA A 103 -23.62 9.82 -11.35
C ALA A 103 -24.73 9.70 -10.30
N LYS A 104 -24.49 10.05 -9.03
CA LYS A 104 -25.54 10.09 -7.99
C LYS A 104 -26.56 11.19 -8.22
N GLU A 105 -26.12 12.36 -8.69
CA GLU A 105 -27.00 13.50 -8.95
C GLU A 105 -27.93 13.29 -10.17
N MET A 106 -27.61 12.33 -11.05
CA MET A 106 -28.41 12.02 -12.25
C MET A 106 -29.78 11.37 -11.97
N GLY A 107 -30.08 11.02 -10.71
CA GLY A 107 -31.39 10.54 -10.28
C GLY A 107 -31.34 9.25 -9.46
N ASP A 108 -32.50 8.82 -8.99
CA ASP A 108 -32.64 7.63 -8.13
C ASP A 108 -32.15 6.35 -8.81
N PHE A 109 -31.70 5.40 -8.00
CA PHE A 109 -31.23 4.10 -8.47
C PHE A 109 -32.34 3.06 -8.32
N ASP A 110 -32.73 2.40 -9.41
CA ASP A 110 -33.61 1.24 -9.37
C ASP A 110 -32.74 -0.03 -9.24
N SER A 111 -32.29 -0.31 -8.02
CA SER A 111 -31.33 -1.37 -7.72
C SER A 111 -31.58 -1.99 -6.35
N PRO A 112 -31.43 -3.32 -6.18
CA PRO A 112 -31.50 -3.96 -4.87
C PRO A 112 -30.26 -3.66 -3.99
N ASN A 113 -29.25 -2.98 -4.53
CA ASN A 113 -28.05 -2.58 -3.79
C ASN A 113 -28.30 -1.24 -3.08
N GLU A 114 -28.18 -1.22 -1.75
CA GLU A 114 -28.35 0.00 -0.94
C GLU A 114 -27.11 0.92 -0.97
N ASN A 115 -25.97 0.44 -1.48
CA ASN A 115 -24.75 1.23 -1.59
C ASN A 115 -24.81 2.20 -2.78
N SER A 116 -24.93 3.51 -2.48
CA SER A 116 -24.98 4.57 -3.48
C SER A 116 -23.73 4.66 -4.37
N ASN A 117 -22.53 4.36 -3.85
CA ASN A 117 -21.31 4.32 -4.65
C ASN A 117 -21.34 3.15 -5.64
N GLY A 118 -21.81 1.98 -5.20
CA GLY A 118 -21.95 0.81 -6.07
C GLY A 118 -22.94 1.05 -7.21
N ASN A 119 -24.08 1.68 -6.92
CA ASN A 119 -25.07 2.01 -7.96
C ASN A 119 -24.57 3.12 -8.91
N ALA A 120 -23.86 4.12 -8.39
CA ALA A 120 -23.24 5.16 -9.21
C ALA A 120 -22.21 4.57 -10.17
N LEU A 121 -21.35 3.66 -9.69
CA LEU A 121 -20.39 2.94 -10.53
C LEU A 121 -21.08 2.13 -11.62
N ALA A 122 -22.15 1.39 -11.27
CA ALA A 122 -22.92 0.62 -12.25
C ALA A 122 -23.50 1.50 -13.37
N ARG A 123 -24.06 2.67 -13.03
CA ARG A 123 -24.57 3.65 -14.00
C ARG A 123 -23.49 4.22 -14.91
N ILE A 124 -22.30 4.52 -14.37
CA ILE A 124 -21.15 4.99 -15.17
C ILE A 124 -20.76 3.92 -16.19
N CYS A 125 -20.63 2.67 -15.74
CA CYS A 125 -20.30 1.54 -16.61
C CYS A 125 -21.38 1.32 -17.68
N GLU A 126 -22.66 1.37 -17.32
CA GLU A 126 -23.78 1.26 -18.27
C GLU A 126 -23.73 2.38 -19.33
N THR A 127 -23.46 3.62 -18.92
CA THR A 127 -23.32 4.76 -19.83
C THR A 127 -22.14 4.55 -20.78
N PHE A 128 -21.00 4.09 -20.26
CA PHE A 128 -19.82 3.82 -21.06
C PHE A 128 -20.07 2.68 -22.07
N LEU A 129 -20.68 1.58 -21.63
CA LEU A 129 -21.08 0.45 -22.47
C LEU A 129 -22.11 0.86 -23.52
N THR A 130 -23.06 1.74 -23.20
CA THR A 130 -24.02 2.25 -24.19
C THR A 130 -23.32 3.11 -25.25
N ALA A 131 -22.32 3.89 -24.85
CA ALA A 131 -21.60 4.76 -25.76
C ALA A 131 -20.54 4.03 -26.61
N HIS A 132 -20.00 2.90 -26.15
CA HIS A 132 -18.83 2.25 -26.77
C HIS A 132 -18.97 0.72 -26.99
N GLY A 133 -20.04 0.10 -26.52
CA GLY A 133 -20.19 -1.36 -26.45
C GLY A 133 -20.59 -2.05 -27.76
N ASP A 134 -20.97 -1.30 -28.79
CA ASP A 134 -21.28 -1.82 -30.14
C ASP A 134 -20.08 -1.75 -31.11
N SER A 135 -18.84 -1.66 -30.62
CA SER A 135 -17.61 -1.66 -31.44
C SER A 135 -17.01 -3.06 -31.63
#